data_AF-A0A537Y4B7-F1
#
_entry.id   AF-A0A537Y4B7-F1
#
_cell.length_a   1.000
_cell.length_b   1.000
_cell.length_c   1.000
_cell.angle_alpha   90.00
_cell.angle_beta   90.00
_cell.angle_gamma   90.00
#
_symmetry.space_group_name_H-M   'P 1'
#
loop_
_entity.id
_entity.type
_entity.pdbx_description
1 polymer ?
#
loop_
_entity_poly.entity_id
_entity_poly.type
_entity_poly.pdbx_seq_one_letter_code
_entity_poly.pdbx_strand_id
1 'polypeptide(L)'
;MFRRGAGCAFVIASVLLGAAQANAASISFIEQAVGSVTIIPSPDLTEISSRTGPEFGKFIAGAYPGGTFSPATLVIGLIGEPGGGLSDIVAAHWGPLPLFPTASLEVGFFSDPFGVELPSWAWIPSCAANSCLVETGSLQTVFTYRGLTVNIRSDAAAAVPEPSTLFLLGSGVVGLAGVGWRRHRPKERRHDT
;
A
#
# COMPACT_ATOMS: atom_id res chain seq x y z
N MET A 1 -43.32 47.21 17.18
CA MET A 1 -44.17 46.17 17.80
C MET A 1 -44.19 44.96 16.86
N PHE A 2 -44.21 43.76 17.44
CA PHE A 2 -43.75 42.46 16.91
C PHE A 2 -44.33 41.90 15.60
N ARG A 3 -43.45 41.19 14.85
CA ARG A 3 -43.58 39.90 14.12
C ARG A 3 -44.78 39.62 13.19
N ARG A 4 -44.44 39.13 11.97
CA ARG A 4 -44.83 37.86 11.33
C ARG A 4 -44.14 37.86 9.95
N GLY A 5 -43.18 36.99 9.62
CA GLY A 5 -43.11 35.56 9.84
C GLY A 5 -43.04 34.93 8.45
N ALA A 6 -41.88 35.03 7.79
CA ALA A 6 -41.60 34.28 6.56
C ALA A 6 -41.51 32.80 6.94
N GLY A 7 -42.48 32.00 6.49
CA GLY A 7 -42.58 30.59 6.78
C GLY A 7 -42.66 29.78 5.49
N CYS A 8 -41.66 28.90 5.33
CA CYS A 8 -41.76 27.50 4.87
C CYS A 8 -42.27 27.24 3.44
N ALA A 9 -41.71 26.35 2.63
CA ALA A 9 -40.76 25.27 2.89
C ALA A 9 -40.08 24.92 1.57
N PHE A 10 -38.75 25.01 1.51
CA PHE A 10 -37.99 24.21 0.55
C PHE A 10 -37.66 22.90 1.25
N VAL A 11 -38.47 21.88 0.95
CA VAL A 11 -38.16 20.47 1.21
C VAL A 11 -37.02 20.11 0.25
N ILE A 12 -35.77 20.30 0.67
CA ILE A 12 -34.65 19.62 0.04
C ILE A 12 -34.51 18.32 0.79
N ALA A 13 -34.94 17.26 0.14
CA ALA A 13 -34.65 15.89 0.51
C ALA A 13 -33.14 15.77 0.71
N SER A 14 -32.72 15.73 1.97
CA SER A 14 -31.38 15.30 2.33
C SER A 14 -31.28 13.85 1.88
N VAL A 15 -30.65 13.70 0.72
CA VAL A 15 -30.17 12.48 0.11
C VAL A 15 -29.72 11.54 1.23
N LEU A 16 -30.29 10.33 1.20
CA LEU A 16 -29.79 9.15 1.88
C LEU A 16 -28.29 9.00 1.57
N LEU A 17 -27.43 9.63 2.36
CA LEU A 17 -26.02 9.30 2.50
C LEU A 17 -25.84 8.07 3.40
N GLY A 18 -26.85 7.19 3.46
CA GLY A 18 -26.60 5.77 3.60
C GLY A 18 -26.08 5.26 2.27
N ALA A 19 -24.85 5.65 1.91
CA ALA A 19 -24.10 4.86 0.97
C ALA A 19 -24.07 3.46 1.58
N ALA A 20 -24.80 2.53 0.97
CA ALA A 20 -24.49 1.13 1.11
C ALA A 20 -23.05 1.00 0.61
N GLN A 21 -22.08 1.17 1.50
CA GLN A 21 -20.81 0.50 1.35
C GLN A 21 -21.22 -0.97 1.26
N ALA A 22 -21.23 -1.51 0.05
CA ALA A 22 -21.02 -2.93 -0.09
C ALA A 22 -19.74 -3.19 0.73
N ASN A 23 -19.88 -3.85 1.89
CA ASN A 23 -18.77 -4.18 2.75
C ASN A 23 -17.78 -5.00 1.92
N ALA A 24 -16.83 -4.33 1.28
CA ALA A 24 -15.76 -4.98 0.57
C ALA A 24 -14.83 -5.52 1.65
N ALA A 25 -14.74 -6.84 1.75
CA ALA A 25 -13.81 -7.43 2.67
C ALA A 25 -12.41 -6.99 2.29
N SER A 26 -11.60 -6.65 3.28
CA SER A 26 -10.24 -6.26 3.02
C SER A 26 -9.28 -6.93 3.98
N ILE A 27 -8.06 -7.09 3.52
CA ILE A 27 -6.95 -7.53 4.35
C ILE A 27 -5.73 -6.73 3.97
N SER A 28 -5.04 -6.21 4.99
CA SER A 28 -3.82 -5.45 4.79
C SER A 28 -2.65 -6.16 5.47
N PHE A 29 -1.54 -6.31 4.74
CA PHE A 29 -0.28 -6.77 5.28
C PHE A 29 0.64 -5.57 5.45
N ILE A 30 1.11 -5.35 6.67
CA ILE A 30 1.98 -4.23 7.00
C ILE A 30 3.30 -4.81 7.45
N GLU A 31 4.26 -4.82 6.55
CA GLU A 31 5.63 -5.16 6.87
C GLU A 31 6.24 -4.07 7.75
N GLN A 32 7.00 -4.51 8.74
CA GLN A 32 7.72 -3.62 9.63
C GLN A 32 9.22 -3.81 9.40
N ALA A 33 9.96 -2.71 9.33
CA ALA A 33 11.41 -2.70 9.09
C ALA A 33 12.22 -3.66 9.99
N VAL A 34 11.69 -3.99 11.18
CA VAL A 34 12.23 -5.05 12.01
C VAL A 34 11.08 -5.77 12.72
N GLY A 35 10.96 -7.08 12.49
CA GLY A 35 10.42 -7.96 13.52
C GLY A 35 9.03 -8.55 13.32
N SER A 36 8.31 -8.28 12.22
CA SER A 36 7.26 -9.15 11.65
C SER A 36 6.32 -8.37 10.72
N VAL A 37 5.58 -9.12 9.90
CA VAL A 37 4.41 -8.62 9.19
C VAL A 37 3.21 -8.54 10.14
N THR A 38 2.51 -7.41 10.14
CA THR A 38 1.22 -7.24 10.82
C THR A 38 0.07 -7.47 9.85
N ILE A 39 -0.92 -8.27 10.24
CA ILE A 39 -2.10 -8.60 9.41
C ILE A 39 -3.31 -7.86 9.97
N ILE A 40 -4.02 -7.12 9.12
CA ILE A 40 -5.19 -6.33 9.48
C ILE A 40 -6.36 -6.75 8.58
N PRO A 41 -7.17 -7.74 8.98
CA PRO A 41 -8.38 -8.12 8.27
C PRO A 41 -9.54 -7.17 8.60
N SER A 42 -10.49 -7.02 7.67
CA SER A 42 -11.75 -6.33 7.92
C SER A 42 -12.70 -7.21 8.76
N PRO A 43 -13.72 -6.61 9.41
CA PRO A 43 -14.67 -7.36 10.24
C PRO A 43 -15.48 -8.42 9.46
N ASP A 44 -15.57 -8.29 8.13
CA ASP A 44 -16.28 -9.23 7.26
C ASP A 44 -15.51 -10.53 7.00
N LEU A 45 -14.24 -10.60 7.43
CA LEU A 45 -13.42 -11.81 7.37
C LEU A 45 -13.40 -12.50 8.74
N THR A 46 -14.04 -13.66 8.83
CA THR A 46 -13.93 -14.49 10.03
C THR A 46 -12.60 -15.23 10.02
N GLU A 47 -11.65 -14.79 10.82
CA GLU A 47 -10.34 -15.44 10.97
C GLU A 47 -10.50 -16.86 11.54
N ILE A 48 -9.86 -17.81 10.87
CA ILE A 48 -9.64 -19.18 11.35
C ILE A 48 -8.24 -19.29 11.96
N SER A 49 -7.24 -18.75 11.27
CA SER A 49 -5.84 -18.79 11.70
C SER A 49 -5.04 -17.72 10.98
N SER A 50 -4.07 -17.14 11.67
CA SER A 50 -3.02 -16.32 11.08
C SER A 50 -1.65 -16.76 11.57
N ARG A 51 -0.63 -16.51 10.73
CA ARG A 51 0.77 -16.74 11.06
C ARG A 51 1.60 -15.64 10.45
N THR A 52 2.51 -15.08 11.23
CA THR A 52 3.43 -14.04 10.78
C THR A 52 4.86 -14.46 11.07
N GLY A 53 5.78 -13.93 10.27
CA GLY A 53 7.22 -14.01 10.48
C GLY A 53 7.86 -12.70 10.02
N PRO A 54 9.20 -12.64 9.98
CA PRO A 54 9.94 -11.45 9.55
C PRO A 54 9.54 -11.00 8.14
N GLU A 55 9.49 -11.93 7.19
CA GLU A 55 9.29 -11.66 5.75
C GLU A 55 8.00 -12.28 5.20
N PHE A 56 7.08 -12.73 6.07
CA PHE A 56 5.82 -13.32 5.60
C PHE A 56 4.66 -13.07 6.55
N GLY A 57 3.47 -13.02 5.95
CA GLY A 57 2.20 -13.01 6.66
C GLY A 57 1.22 -13.93 5.95
N LYS A 58 0.58 -14.84 6.69
CA LYS A 58 -0.44 -15.74 6.17
C LYS A 58 -1.71 -15.62 7.00
N PHE A 59 -2.83 -15.50 6.33
CA PHE A 59 -4.16 -15.39 6.92
C PHE A 59 -5.09 -16.40 6.27
N ILE A 60 -5.81 -17.14 7.11
CA ILE A 60 -6.85 -18.07 6.70
C ILE A 60 -8.17 -17.57 7.30
N ALA A 61 -9.13 -17.26 6.44
CA ALA A 61 -10.50 -16.97 6.80
C ALA A 61 -11.42 -18.15 6.47
N GLY A 62 -12.53 -18.22 7.20
CA GLY A 62 -13.63 -19.13 6.91
C GLY A 62 -14.33 -18.81 5.59
N ALA A 63 -15.53 -19.37 5.42
CA ALA A 63 -16.33 -19.17 4.23
C ALA A 63 -16.56 -17.66 3.98
N TYR A 64 -16.02 -17.14 2.89
CA TYR A 64 -16.15 -15.73 2.50
C TYR A 64 -17.34 -15.55 1.54
N PRO A 65 -18.39 -14.78 1.87
CA PRO A 65 -19.61 -14.71 1.05
C PRO A 65 -19.47 -13.83 -0.21
N GLY A 66 -18.36 -13.11 -0.39
CA GLY A 66 -18.18 -12.11 -1.46
C GLY A 66 -18.07 -12.65 -2.89
N GLY A 67 -18.10 -13.97 -3.11
CA GLY A 67 -18.15 -14.54 -4.45
C GLY A 67 -18.42 -16.05 -4.49
N THR A 68 -19.04 -16.51 -5.58
CA THR A 68 -19.18 -17.94 -5.89
C THR A 68 -17.83 -18.52 -6.29
N PHE A 69 -17.16 -19.24 -5.38
CA PHE A 69 -15.85 -19.83 -5.69
C PHE A 69 -15.99 -21.03 -6.62
N SER A 70 -15.17 -21.04 -7.68
CA SER A 70 -14.72 -22.30 -8.27
C SER A 70 -13.69 -22.91 -7.31
N PRO A 71 -13.65 -24.24 -7.09
CA PRO A 71 -12.82 -24.90 -6.07
C PRO A 71 -11.30 -24.71 -6.17
N ALA A 72 -10.78 -23.92 -7.11
CA ALA A 72 -9.38 -23.53 -7.19
C ALA A 72 -9.23 -22.17 -7.88
N THR A 73 -9.68 -21.09 -7.23
CA THR A 73 -9.41 -19.73 -7.73
C THR A 73 -8.15 -19.20 -7.07
N LEU A 74 -7.24 -18.66 -7.87
CA LEU A 74 -5.99 -18.07 -7.42
C LEU A 74 -5.80 -16.69 -8.05
N VAL A 75 -5.40 -15.73 -7.22
CA VAL A 75 -4.99 -14.39 -7.64
C VAL A 75 -3.62 -14.11 -7.06
N ILE A 76 -2.67 -13.71 -7.89
CA ILE A 76 -1.33 -13.32 -7.48
C ILE A 76 -1.12 -11.86 -7.88
N GLY A 77 -0.68 -11.07 -6.92
CA GLY A 77 -0.20 -9.72 -7.09
C GLY A 77 1.30 -9.66 -6.85
N LEU A 78 1.98 -8.84 -7.65
CA LEU A 78 3.42 -8.70 -7.63
C LEU A 78 3.79 -7.26 -7.32
N ILE A 79 4.78 -7.10 -6.45
CA ILE A 79 5.31 -5.82 -6.05
C ILE A 79 6.80 -5.82 -6.37
N GLY A 80 7.24 -4.78 -7.06
CA GLY A 80 8.59 -4.69 -7.60
C GLY A 80 9.30 -3.44 -7.14
N GLU A 81 10.62 -3.58 -7.01
CA GLU A 81 11.54 -2.52 -6.67
C GLU A 81 11.51 -1.37 -7.70
N PRO A 82 11.84 -0.13 -7.29
CA PRO A 82 12.15 0.97 -8.20
C PRO A 82 13.36 0.66 -9.10
N GLY A 83 13.14 -0.10 -10.17
CA GLY A 83 14.21 -0.65 -11.02
C GLY A 83 13.82 -1.94 -11.75
N GLY A 84 12.70 -2.58 -11.38
CA GLY A 84 12.11 -3.70 -12.12
C GLY A 84 12.42 -5.09 -11.56
N GLY A 85 13.12 -5.18 -10.43
CA GLY A 85 13.22 -6.42 -9.64
C GLY A 85 11.89 -6.75 -8.97
N LEU A 86 11.65 -8.02 -8.67
CA LEU A 86 10.55 -8.43 -7.80
C LEU A 86 10.99 -8.24 -6.35
N SER A 87 10.21 -7.50 -5.56
CA SER A 87 10.37 -7.38 -4.11
C SER A 87 9.46 -8.38 -3.42
N ASP A 88 8.14 -8.22 -3.59
CA ASP A 88 7.16 -8.96 -2.80
C ASP A 88 6.10 -9.65 -3.66
N ILE A 89 5.49 -10.67 -3.06
CA ILE A 89 4.34 -11.37 -3.63
C ILE A 89 3.20 -11.35 -2.63
N VAL A 90 2.01 -11.09 -3.14
CA VAL A 90 0.76 -11.35 -2.44
C VAL A 90 -0.04 -12.35 -3.24
N ALA A 91 -0.55 -13.39 -2.60
CA ALA A 91 -1.37 -14.37 -3.26
C ALA A 91 -2.61 -14.71 -2.42
N ALA A 92 -3.76 -14.79 -3.09
CA ALA A 92 -5.02 -15.23 -2.49
C ALA A 92 -5.52 -16.47 -3.21
N HIS A 93 -5.82 -17.51 -2.43
CA HIS A 93 -6.35 -18.78 -2.88
C HIS A 93 -7.69 -19.06 -2.21
N TRP A 94 -8.64 -19.53 -3.00
CA TRP A 94 -9.94 -19.99 -2.52
C TRP A 94 -10.12 -21.46 -2.87
N GLY A 95 -10.22 -22.28 -1.83
CA GLY A 95 -10.40 -23.71 -1.98
C GLY A 95 -10.60 -24.42 -0.64
N PRO A 96 -10.90 -25.73 -0.67
CA PRO A 96 -10.84 -26.56 0.51
C PRO A 96 -9.38 -26.65 0.98
N LEU A 97 -9.18 -26.52 2.30
CA LEU A 97 -7.88 -26.75 2.91
C LEU A 97 -7.86 -28.13 3.57
N PRO A 98 -6.69 -28.78 3.75
CA PRO A 98 -6.60 -30.12 4.33
C PRO A 98 -7.28 -30.27 5.70
N LEU A 99 -7.39 -29.17 6.46
CA LEU A 99 -8.04 -29.13 7.78
C LEU A 99 -9.42 -28.46 7.76
N PHE A 100 -9.82 -27.87 6.63
CA PHE A 100 -11.08 -27.15 6.48
C PHE A 100 -11.79 -27.62 5.19
N PRO A 101 -12.70 -28.61 5.28
CA PRO A 101 -13.35 -29.20 4.11
C PRO A 101 -14.33 -28.23 3.41
N THR A 102 -14.76 -27.18 4.11
CA THR A 102 -15.48 -26.05 3.52
C THR A 102 -14.52 -25.11 2.80
N ALA A 103 -14.94 -24.57 1.66
CA ALA A 103 -14.15 -23.56 0.94
C ALA A 103 -13.76 -22.42 1.88
N SER A 104 -12.46 -22.13 1.92
CA SER A 104 -11.85 -21.12 2.79
C SER A 104 -11.00 -20.17 1.95
N LEU A 105 -10.77 -18.98 2.49
CA LEU A 105 -9.89 -17.98 1.89
C LEU A 105 -8.52 -18.07 2.56
N GLU A 106 -7.48 -18.36 1.79
CA GLU A 106 -6.09 -18.26 2.23
C GLU A 106 -5.43 -17.07 1.51
N VAL A 107 -4.88 -16.13 2.27
CA VAL A 107 -4.11 -14.99 1.72
C VAL A 107 -2.72 -15.00 2.33
N GLY A 108 -1.71 -14.93 1.48
CA GLY A 108 -0.30 -14.85 1.87
C GLY A 108 0.38 -13.61 1.30
N PHE A 109 1.22 -13.00 2.11
CA PHE A 109 2.23 -12.01 1.74
C PHE A 109 3.61 -12.62 1.99
N PHE A 110 4.51 -12.44 1.03
CA PHE A 110 5.88 -12.96 1.04
C PHE A 110 6.79 -11.85 0.52
N SER A 111 7.58 -11.27 1.42
CA SER A 111 8.68 -10.37 1.11
C SER A 111 9.88 -11.20 0.68
N ASP A 112 10.70 -10.66 -0.23
CA ASP A 112 11.88 -11.32 -0.79
C ASP A 112 11.67 -12.82 -1.07
N PRO A 113 10.69 -13.20 -1.91
CA PRO A 113 10.17 -14.57 -1.99
C PRO A 113 11.20 -15.57 -2.51
N PHE A 114 12.37 -15.12 -2.95
CA PHE A 114 13.47 -15.98 -3.37
C PHE A 114 14.13 -16.66 -2.16
N GLY A 115 13.74 -17.90 -1.91
CA GLY A 115 14.27 -18.70 -0.79
C GLY A 115 13.23 -18.96 0.32
N VAL A 116 12.04 -18.39 0.19
CA VAL A 116 10.90 -18.66 1.09
C VAL A 116 10.12 -19.87 0.57
N GLU A 117 9.68 -20.74 1.50
CA GLU A 117 8.77 -21.84 1.16
C GLU A 117 7.37 -21.28 0.88
N LEU A 118 7.03 -21.14 -0.40
CA LEU A 118 5.69 -20.77 -0.82
C LEU A 118 4.70 -21.93 -0.63
N PRO A 119 3.41 -21.65 -0.35
CA PRO A 119 2.37 -22.65 -0.43
C PRO A 119 2.38 -23.34 -1.79
N SER A 120 2.05 -24.64 -1.84
CA SER A 120 2.10 -25.44 -3.08
C SER A 120 1.19 -24.92 -4.21
N TRP A 121 0.21 -24.09 -3.89
CA TRP A 121 -0.69 -23.44 -4.83
C TRP A 121 -0.17 -22.09 -5.35
N ALA A 122 0.88 -21.53 -4.75
CA ALA A 122 1.51 -20.28 -5.15
C ALA A 122 2.80 -20.54 -5.94
N TRP A 123 3.14 -19.62 -6.83
CA TRP A 123 4.41 -19.62 -7.57
C TRP A 123 4.92 -18.18 -7.71
N ILE A 124 6.18 -18.02 -8.14
CA ILE A 124 6.83 -16.73 -8.36
C ILE A 124 6.81 -16.40 -9.87
N PRO A 125 5.88 -15.55 -10.36
CA PRO A 125 6.01 -14.96 -11.68
C PRO A 125 7.09 -13.87 -11.73
N SER A 126 7.56 -13.54 -12.93
CA SER A 126 8.49 -12.42 -13.13
C SER A 126 7.74 -11.10 -13.41
N CYS A 127 8.28 -9.98 -12.91
CA CYS A 127 7.81 -8.64 -13.28
C CYS A 127 8.06 -8.29 -14.75
N ALA A 128 8.96 -8.98 -15.44
CA ALA A 128 9.19 -8.77 -16.86
C ALA A 128 8.02 -9.25 -17.73
N ALA A 129 7.28 -10.28 -17.28
CA ALA A 129 6.16 -10.87 -18.00
C ALA A 129 4.79 -10.48 -17.44
N ASN A 130 4.73 -9.83 -16.27
CA ASN A 130 3.50 -9.50 -15.55
C ASN A 130 3.54 -8.05 -15.05
N SER A 131 2.38 -7.42 -14.92
CA SER A 131 2.30 -6.07 -14.33
C SER A 131 2.62 -6.12 -12.84
N CYS A 132 3.74 -5.52 -12.43
CA CYS A 132 4.09 -5.31 -11.03
C CYS A 132 3.71 -3.90 -10.58
N LEU A 133 3.22 -3.80 -9.35
CA LEU A 133 3.12 -2.53 -8.65
C LEU A 133 4.51 -2.11 -8.21
N VAL A 134 4.83 -0.83 -8.34
CA VAL A 134 6.10 -0.31 -7.84
C VAL A 134 5.98 -0.13 -6.33
N GLU A 135 6.94 -0.69 -5.61
CA GLU A 135 7.05 -0.56 -4.19
C GLU A 135 7.34 0.90 -3.78
N THR A 136 6.58 1.44 -2.82
CA THR A 136 6.75 2.84 -2.38
C THR A 136 6.77 3.03 -0.87
N GLY A 137 6.59 1.97 -0.07
CA GLY A 137 6.43 2.05 1.38
C GLY A 137 5.12 2.73 1.84
N SER A 138 4.25 3.13 0.91
CA SER A 138 2.89 3.57 1.22
C SER A 138 1.93 2.37 1.25
N LEU A 139 0.77 2.53 1.88
CA LEU A 139 -0.29 1.52 1.76
C LEU A 139 -0.81 1.52 0.32
N GLN A 140 -0.70 0.38 -0.35
CA GLN A 140 -1.09 0.18 -1.74
C GLN A 140 -2.10 -0.96 -1.84
N THR A 141 -3.08 -0.83 -2.74
CA THR A 141 -3.96 -1.93 -3.11
C THR A 141 -3.29 -2.78 -4.17
N VAL A 142 -3.05 -4.06 -3.85
CA VAL A 142 -2.40 -4.99 -4.76
C VAL A 142 -3.37 -5.54 -5.79
N PHE A 143 -4.53 -5.98 -5.32
CA PHE A 143 -5.64 -6.36 -6.19
C PHE A 143 -6.98 -6.22 -5.46
N THR A 144 -8.02 -6.04 -6.26
CA THR A 144 -9.41 -6.23 -5.84
C THR A 144 -10.01 -7.33 -6.70
N TYR A 145 -10.48 -8.40 -6.06
CA TYR A 145 -11.06 -9.53 -6.75
C TYR A 145 -12.28 -10.04 -6.00
N ARG A 146 -13.44 -10.04 -6.68
CA ARG A 146 -14.72 -10.57 -6.16
C ARG A 146 -15.02 -10.11 -4.73
N GLY A 147 -14.98 -8.80 -4.50
CA GLY A 147 -15.28 -8.19 -3.20
C GLY A 147 -14.17 -8.24 -2.16
N LEU A 148 -13.09 -8.98 -2.39
CA LEU A 148 -11.88 -8.93 -1.57
C LEU A 148 -10.92 -7.86 -2.10
N THR A 149 -10.48 -6.95 -1.24
CA THR A 149 -9.40 -6.01 -1.50
C THR A 149 -8.20 -6.39 -0.66
N VAL A 150 -7.05 -6.65 -1.30
CA VAL A 150 -5.80 -6.93 -0.59
C VAL A 150 -4.87 -5.76 -0.71
N ASN A 151 -4.42 -5.25 0.43
CA ASN A 151 -3.48 -4.14 0.51
C ASN A 151 -2.15 -4.58 1.12
N ILE A 152 -1.10 -3.89 0.75
CA ILE A 152 0.19 -4.02 1.43
C ILE A 152 0.76 -2.67 1.79
N ARG A 153 1.60 -2.66 2.81
CA ARG A 153 2.61 -1.64 3.01
C ARG A 153 3.91 -2.37 3.33
N SER A 154 4.82 -2.40 2.37
CA SER A 154 6.16 -2.93 2.54
C SER A 154 7.04 -1.94 3.29
N ASP A 155 8.22 -2.38 3.72
CA ASP A 155 9.21 -1.56 4.41
C ASP A 155 10.21 -0.89 3.44
N ALA A 156 9.77 -0.53 2.23
CA ALA A 156 10.60 0.16 1.24
C ALA A 156 11.49 1.23 1.88
N ALA A 157 12.80 1.04 1.79
CA ALA A 157 13.75 2.05 2.23
C ALA A 157 13.48 3.31 1.42
N ALA A 158 13.01 4.38 2.09
CA ALA A 158 12.83 5.67 1.44
C ALA A 158 14.13 6.00 0.70
N ALA A 159 14.05 6.25 -0.61
CA ALA A 159 15.23 6.50 -1.43
C ALA A 159 16.03 7.68 -0.83
N VAL A 160 17.06 7.35 -0.04
CA VAL A 160 17.91 8.35 0.59
C VAL A 160 18.77 8.93 -0.53
N PRO A 161 18.70 10.24 -0.79
CA PRO A 161 19.53 10.84 -1.82
C PRO A 161 20.99 10.49 -1.57
N GLU A 162 21.67 9.97 -2.59
CA GLU A 162 23.08 9.60 -2.44
C GLU A 162 23.88 10.78 -1.89
N PRO A 163 24.92 10.56 -1.06
CA PRO A 163 25.68 11.65 -0.45
C PRO A 163 26.17 12.69 -1.47
N SER A 164 26.50 12.23 -2.69
CA SER A 164 26.89 13.05 -3.83
C SER A 164 25.83 14.09 -4.22
N THR A 165 24.56 13.73 -4.19
CA THR A 165 23.43 14.62 -4.50
C THR A 165 23.23 15.68 -3.41
N LEU A 166 23.46 15.33 -2.14
CA LEU A 166 23.47 16.29 -1.02
C LEU A 166 24.65 17.27 -1.13
N PHE A 167 25.84 16.77 -1.50
CA PHE A 167 27.00 17.63 -1.76
C PHE A 167 26.79 18.55 -2.97
N LEU A 168 26.19 18.05 -4.05
CA LEU A 168 25.88 18.86 -5.24
C LEU A 168 24.83 19.93 -4.91
N LEU A 169 23.77 19.56 -4.20
CA LEU A 169 22.75 20.50 -3.75
C LEU A 169 23.35 21.55 -2.81
N GLY A 170 24.14 21.13 -1.83
CA GLY A 170 24.81 22.02 -0.89
C GLY A 170 25.77 22.99 -1.57
N SER A 171 26.62 22.49 -2.47
CA SER A 171 27.58 23.32 -3.21
C SER A 171 26.89 24.27 -4.20
N GLY A 172 25.81 23.85 -4.84
CA GLY A 172 25.00 24.70 -5.72
C GLY A 172 24.37 25.88 -4.96
N VAL A 173 23.80 25.62 -3.78
CA VAL A 173 23.20 26.67 -2.93
C VAL A 173 24.25 27.65 -2.43
N VAL A 174 25.40 27.16 -1.95
CA VAL A 174 26.51 28.03 -1.49
C VAL A 174 27.08 28.85 -2.64
N GLY A 175 27.23 28.24 -3.83
CA GLY A 175 27.70 28.94 -5.03
C GLY A 175 26.76 30.09 -5.45
N LEU A 176 25.46 29.85 -5.46
CA LEU A 176 24.46 30.88 -5.79
C LEU A 176 24.43 32.02 -4.77
N ALA A 177 24.48 31.72 -3.48
CA ALA A 177 24.52 32.73 -2.42
C ALA A 177 25.80 33.59 -2.48
N GLY A 178 26.95 32.97 -2.74
CA GLY A 178 28.24 33.67 -2.86
C GLY A 178 28.30 34.61 -4.06
N VAL A 179 27.75 34.20 -5.21
CA VAL A 179 27.70 35.03 -6.42
C VAL A 179 26.76 36.23 -6.23
N GLY A 180 25.62 36.03 -5.56
CA GLY A 180 24.69 37.12 -5.21
C GLY A 180 25.37 38.16 -4.32
N TRP A 181 26.04 37.73 -3.26
CA TRP A 181 26.71 38.65 -2.32
C TRP A 181 27.81 39.49 -2.98
N ARG A 182 28.63 38.89 -3.85
CA ARG A 182 29.71 39.62 -4.56
C ARG A 182 29.18 40.73 -5.46
N ARG A 183 28.00 40.55 -6.07
CA ARG A 183 27.40 41.56 -6.95
C ARG A 183 26.75 42.72 -6.21
N HIS A 184 26.38 42.53 -4.95
CA HIS A 184 25.75 43.56 -4.12
C HIS A 184 26.71 44.32 -3.21
N ARG A 185 28.04 44.13 -3.33
CA ARG A 185 28.99 45.00 -2.62
C ARG A 185 28.93 46.42 -3.19
N PRO A 186 28.63 47.44 -2.37
CA PRO A 186 28.70 48.83 -2.80
C PRO A 186 30.12 49.14 -3.26
N LYS A 187 30.27 49.73 -4.45
CA LYS A 187 31.52 50.37 -4.85
C LYS A 187 31.76 51.53 -3.90
N GLU A 188 32.60 51.31 -2.90
CA GLU A 188 33.12 52.35 -2.02
C GLU A 188 33.88 53.36 -2.89
N ARG A 189 33.24 54.49 -3.20
CA ARG A 189 33.88 55.60 -3.90
C ARG A 189 34.87 56.21 -2.91
N ARG A 190 36.16 55.88 -3.05
CA ARG A 190 37.23 56.65 -2.44
C ARG A 190 37.14 58.08 -2.97
N HIS A 191 36.89 59.02 -2.06
CA HIS A 191 37.00 60.43 -2.27
C HIS A 191 38.38 60.83 -1.74
N ASP A 192 39.36 60.95 -2.64
CA ASP A 192 40.64 61.57 -2.31
C ASP A 192 40.50 63.08 -2.55
N THR A 193 40.64 63.86 -1.47
CA THR A 193 40.92 65.30 -1.45
C THR A 193 41.85 65.58 -0.29
#